data_AF-A0A937W6P5-F1
#
_entry.id   AF-A0A937W6P5-F1
#
_cell.length_a   1.000
_cell.length_b   1.000
_cell.length_c   1.000
_cell.angle_alpha   90.00
_cell.angle_beta   90.00
_cell.angle_gamma   90.00
#
_symmetry.space_group_name_H-M   'P 1'
#
loop_
_entity.id
_entity.type
_entity.pdbx_description
1 polymer ?
#
loop_
_entity_poly.entity_id
_entity_poly.type
_entity_poly.pdbx_seq_one_letter_code
_entity_poly.pdbx_strand_id
1 'polypeptide(L)'
;MEPLKIFGSIDKLIDEAIEEYLIAKVVERIRMIRQQVSKYKEQYKLEYTDFKKNMQTNQAFYERLDTANPLWEQDILEWEYWVEELKDWTKN
;
A
#
# COMPACT_ATOMS: atom_id res chain seq x y z
N MET A 1 -48.89 7.69 14.43
CA MET A 1 -47.86 8.09 13.44
C MET A 1 -46.52 7.52 13.89
N GLU A 2 -46.26 6.25 13.60
CA GLU A 2 -45.06 5.52 14.06
C GLU A 2 -44.23 4.83 12.96
N PRO A 3 -44.74 4.42 11.78
CA PRO A 3 -43.92 3.66 10.84
C PRO A 3 -42.81 4.50 10.18
N LEU A 4 -43.08 5.76 9.80
CA LEU A 4 -42.10 6.62 9.13
C LEU A 4 -40.86 6.94 9.99
N LYS A 5 -41.03 7.06 11.32
CA LYS A 5 -39.90 7.27 12.24
C LYS A 5 -39.01 6.04 12.36
N ILE A 6 -39.61 4.84 12.32
CA ILE A 6 -38.88 3.57 12.38
C ILE A 6 -38.07 3.38 11.10
N PHE A 7 -38.65 3.61 9.92
CA PHE A 7 -37.92 3.55 8.66
C PHE A 7 -36.75 4.56 8.61
N GLY A 8 -36.99 5.83 8.95
CA GLY A 8 -35.91 6.82 8.98
C GLY A 8 -34.81 6.54 10.02
N SER A 9 -35.11 5.77 11.08
CA SER A 9 -34.09 5.33 12.05
C SER A 9 -33.29 4.12 11.54
N ILE A 10 -33.92 3.23 10.77
CA ILE A 10 -33.27 2.08 10.13
C ILE A 10 -32.33 2.56 9.02
N ASP A 11 -32.77 3.52 8.19
CA ASP A 11 -31.95 4.09 7.12
C ASP A 11 -30.66 4.70 7.68
N LYS A 12 -30.76 5.44 8.80
CA LYS A 12 -29.59 6.02 9.49
C LYS A 12 -28.62 4.96 10.03
N LEU A 13 -29.13 3.87 10.59
CA LEU A 13 -28.30 2.77 11.07
C LEU A 13 -27.60 2.02 9.92
N ILE A 14 -28.27 1.90 8.77
CA ILE A 14 -27.68 1.32 7.57
C ILE A 14 -26.57 2.22 7.03
N ASP A 15 -26.81 3.53 6.95
CA ASP A 15 -25.82 4.50 6.49
C ASP A 15 -24.57 4.49 7.40
N GLU A 16 -24.76 4.50 8.72
CA GLU A 16 -23.66 4.40 9.70
C GLU A 16 -22.87 3.09 9.54
N ALA A 17 -23.55 1.95 9.38
CA ALA A 17 -22.89 0.66 9.18
C ALA A 17 -22.11 0.60 7.85
N ILE A 18 -22.63 1.22 6.78
CA ILE A 18 -21.93 1.33 5.50
C ILE A 18 -20.69 2.20 5.64
N GLU A 19 -20.80 3.35 6.32
CA GLU A 19 -19.67 4.25 6.55
C GLU A 19 -18.55 3.55 7.35
N GLU A 20 -18.90 2.89 8.46
CA GLU A 20 -17.93 2.13 9.27
C GLU A 20 -17.25 1.03 8.46
N TYR A 21 -18.01 0.31 7.64
CA TYR A 21 -17.46 -0.73 6.76
C TYR A 21 -16.49 -0.15 5.72
N LEU A 22 -16.85 0.97 5.08
CA LEU A 22 -16.00 1.62 4.10
C LEU A 22 -14.70 2.13 4.73
N ILE A 23 -14.78 2.76 5.91
CA ILE A 23 -13.60 3.19 6.67
C ILE A 23 -12.72 1.98 6.98
N ALA A 24 -13.29 0.89 7.49
CA ALA A 24 -12.55 -0.33 7.80
C ALA A 24 -11.83 -0.89 6.57
N LYS A 25 -12.48 -0.87 5.40
CA LYS A 25 -11.88 -1.33 4.13
C LYS A 25 -10.74 -0.45 3.65
N VAL A 26 -10.87 0.86 3.77
CA VAL A 26 -9.78 1.80 3.44
C VAL A 26 -8.58 1.57 4.35
N VAL A 27 -8.81 1.44 5.67
CA VAL A 27 -7.75 1.16 6.64
C VAL A 27 -7.06 -0.17 6.36
N GLU A 28 -7.83 -1.22 6.06
CA GLU A 28 -7.31 -2.54 5.67
C GLU A 28 -6.43 -2.45 4.41
N ARG A 29 -6.89 -1.71 3.39
CA ARG A 29 -6.14 -1.52 2.13
C ARG A 29 -4.83 -0.77 2.37
N ILE A 30 -4.84 0.34 3.10
CA ILE A 30 -3.63 1.11 3.43
C ILE A 30 -2.64 0.25 4.22
N ARG A 31 -3.13 -0.53 5.19
CA ARG A 31 -2.28 -1.44 5.97
C ARG A 31 -1.61 -2.48 5.08
N MET A 32 -2.36 -3.10 4.17
CA MET A 32 -1.82 -4.09 3.23
C MET A 32 -0.76 -3.47 2.31
N ILE A 33 -1.02 -2.30 1.73
CA ILE A 33 -0.04 -1.59 0.88
C ILE A 33 1.25 -1.32 1.67
N ARG A 34 1.14 -0.80 2.91
CA ARG A 34 2.30 -0.57 3.78
C ARG A 34 3.10 -1.85 4.04
N GLN A 35 2.43 -2.97 4.27
CA GLN A 35 3.10 -4.26 4.46
C GLN A 35 3.88 -4.69 3.21
N GLN A 36 3.32 -4.49 2.01
CA GLN A 36 4.02 -4.81 0.76
C GLN A 36 5.25 -3.90 0.56
N VAL A 37 5.12 -2.60 0.83
CA VAL A 37 6.29 -1.69 0.80
C VAL A 37 7.36 -2.11 1.81
N SER A 38 6.96 -2.44 3.04
CA SER A 38 7.89 -2.88 4.10
C SER A 38 8.60 -4.19 3.76
N LYS A 39 7.91 -5.14 3.11
CA LYS A 39 8.52 -6.41 2.65
C LYS A 39 9.79 -6.15 1.84
N TYR A 40 9.72 -5.26 0.84
CA TYR A 40 10.89 -4.95 0.02
C TYR A 40 11.94 -4.10 0.75
N LYS A 41 11.53 -3.17 1.62
CA LYS A 41 12.46 -2.46 2.50
C LYS A 41 13.27 -3.42 3.37
N GLU A 42 12.63 -4.44 3.91
CA GLU A 42 13.28 -5.46 4.73
C GLU A 42 14.14 -6.41 3.91
N GLN A 43 13.74 -6.74 2.69
CA GLN A 43 14.51 -7.60 1.77
C GLN A 43 15.80 -6.91 1.31
N TYR A 44 15.71 -5.64 0.89
CA TYR A 44 16.82 -4.89 0.33
C TYR A 44 17.57 -4.02 1.34
N LYS A 45 17.07 -3.90 2.57
CA LYS A 45 17.62 -3.06 3.65
C LYS A 45 17.80 -1.60 3.24
N LEU A 46 16.96 -1.12 2.34
CA LEU A 46 17.02 0.21 1.75
C LEU A 46 15.62 0.78 1.61
N GLU A 47 15.54 2.11 1.58
CA GLU A 47 14.37 2.80 1.07
C GLU A 47 14.31 2.71 -0.45
N TYR A 48 13.10 2.70 -1.03
CA TYR A 48 12.92 2.54 -2.48
C TYR A 48 13.69 3.61 -3.28
N THR A 49 13.71 4.86 -2.79
CA THR A 49 14.42 5.97 -3.44
C THR A 49 15.93 5.76 -3.44
N ASP A 50 16.50 5.25 -2.34
CA ASP A 50 17.94 4.99 -2.22
C ASP A 50 18.32 3.78 -3.06
N PHE A 51 17.48 2.76 -3.07
CA PHE A 51 17.63 1.59 -3.93
C PHE A 51 17.66 2.00 -5.41
N LYS A 52 16.67 2.77 -5.88
CA LYS A 52 16.58 3.26 -7.27
C LYS A 52 17.78 4.12 -7.66
N LYS A 53 18.23 4.99 -6.75
CA LYS A 53 19.43 5.81 -6.95
C LYS A 53 20.69 4.93 -7.09
N ASN A 54 20.89 3.99 -6.16
CA ASN A 54 22.05 3.10 -6.18
C ASN A 54 22.10 2.26 -7.46
N MET A 55 20.97 1.78 -7.95
CA MET A 55 20.89 1.06 -9.23
C MET A 55 21.37 1.89 -10.42
N GLN A 56 21.13 3.20 -10.42
CA GLN A 56 21.51 4.08 -11.52
C GLN A 56 22.95 4.60 -11.42
N THR A 57 23.48 4.72 -10.20
CA THR A 57 24.75 5.42 -9.96
C THR A 57 25.88 4.53 -9.45
N ASN A 58 25.59 3.28 -9.05
CA ASN A 58 26.55 2.39 -8.40
C ASN A 58 26.62 1.03 -9.12
N GLN A 59 27.53 0.92 -10.07
CA GLN A 59 27.79 -0.30 -10.83
C GLN A 59 28.08 -1.51 -9.92
N ALA A 60 28.86 -1.31 -8.85
CA ALA A 60 29.18 -2.40 -7.91
C ALA A 60 27.96 -2.84 -7.09
N PHE A 61 26.96 -1.97 -6.88
CA PHE A 61 25.69 -2.35 -6.28
C PHE A 61 24.88 -3.21 -7.24
N TYR A 62 24.78 -2.81 -8.51
CA TYR A 62 24.11 -3.59 -9.56
C TYR A 62 24.67 -5.02 -9.65
N GLU A 63 25.99 -5.17 -9.78
CA GLU A 63 26.63 -6.49 -9.94
C GLU A 63 26.39 -7.41 -8.73
N ARG A 64 26.42 -6.83 -7.51
CA ARG A 64 26.10 -7.59 -6.29
C ARG A 64 24.64 -7.99 -6.21
N LEU A 65 23.73 -7.09 -6.58
CA LEU A 65 22.30 -7.34 -6.58
C LEU A 65 21.93 -8.45 -7.57
N ASP A 66 22.47 -8.36 -8.79
CA ASP A 66 22.23 -9.32 -9.86
C ASP A 66 22.68 -10.74 -9.48
N THR A 67 23.81 -10.83 -8.77
CA THR A 67 24.29 -12.10 -8.23
C THR A 67 23.46 -12.60 -7.04
N ALA A 68 23.02 -11.69 -6.15
CA ALA A 68 22.38 -12.05 -4.90
C ALA A 68 20.89 -12.41 -5.04
N ASN A 69 20.17 -11.77 -5.97
CA ASN A 69 18.74 -12.02 -6.19
C ASN A 69 18.37 -11.89 -7.68
N PRO A 70 18.34 -12.98 -8.45
CA PRO A 70 17.99 -12.94 -9.87
C PRO A 70 16.58 -12.40 -10.19
N LEU A 71 15.69 -12.33 -9.20
CA LEU A 71 14.33 -11.79 -9.35
C LEU A 71 14.23 -10.30 -8.99
N TRP A 72 15.37 -9.63 -8.80
CA TRP A 72 15.41 -8.24 -8.38
C TRP A 72 14.64 -7.30 -9.32
N GLU A 73 14.66 -7.57 -10.63
CA GLU A 73 13.94 -6.76 -11.63
C GLU A 73 12.43 -6.78 -11.41
N GLN A 74 11.87 -7.97 -11.16
CA GLN A 74 10.44 -8.12 -10.84
C GLN A 74 10.11 -7.46 -9.51
N ASP A 75 10.96 -7.67 -8.50
CA ASP A 75 10.75 -7.10 -7.17
C ASP A 75 10.71 -5.57 -7.23
N ILE A 76 11.56 -4.92 -8.02
CA ILE A 76 11.53 -3.45 -8.18
C ILE A 76 10.23 -2.99 -8.82
N LEU A 77 9.75 -3.67 -9.87
CA LEU A 77 8.51 -3.30 -10.55
C LEU A 77 7.32 -3.39 -9.58
N GLU A 78 7.25 -4.46 -8.80
CA GLU A 78 6.23 -4.62 -7.77
C GLU A 78 6.38 -3.58 -6.66
N TRP A 79 7.62 -3.31 -6.21
CA TRP A 79 7.87 -2.32 -5.17
C TRP A 79 7.50 -0.90 -5.60
N GLU A 80 7.83 -0.51 -6.85
CA GLU A 80 7.45 0.77 -7.44
C GLU A 80 5.93 0.93 -7.44
N TYR A 81 5.20 -0.10 -7.88
CA TYR A 81 3.74 -0.12 -7.84
C TYR A 81 3.21 0.15 -6.42
N TRP A 82 3.71 -0.57 -5.41
CA TRP A 82 3.23 -0.41 -4.04
C TRP A 82 3.59 0.94 -3.41
N VAL A 83 4.74 1.51 -3.76
CA VAL A 83 5.14 2.84 -3.29
C VAL A 83 4.26 3.94 -3.87
N GLU A 84 3.97 3.87 -5.17
CA GLU A 84 3.06 4.83 -5.83
C GLU A 84 1.62 4.64 -5.34
N GLU A 85 1.14 3.40 -5.20
CA GLU A 85 -0.16 3.11 -4.60
C GLU A 85 -0.25 3.70 -3.18
N LEU A 86 0.78 3.53 -2.33
CA LEU A 86 0.77 4.10 -0.99
C LEU A 86 0.65 5.64 -1.01
N LYS A 87 1.37 6.27 -1.93
CA LYS A 87 1.36 7.72 -2.12
C LYS A 87 -0.01 8.21 -2.56
N ASP A 88 -0.67 7.51 -3.47
CA ASP A 88 -2.01 7.87 -3.95
C ASP A 88 -3.07 7.72 -2.84
N TRP A 89 -2.98 6.67 -2.02
CA TRP A 89 -3.92 6.45 -0.91
C TRP A 89 -3.67 7.35 0.31
N THR A 90 -2.50 7.98 0.43
CA THR A 90 -2.15 8.82 1.60
C THR A 90 -2.09 10.32 1.31
N LYS A 91 -2.16 10.74 0.04
CA LYS A 91 -2.15 12.16 -0.35
C LYS A 91 -3.54 12.80 -0.53
N ASN A 92 -4.62 12.03 -0.32
CA ASN A 92 -5.99 12.56 -0.29
C ASN A 92 -6.37 13.06 1.11
#